data_AF-A0A659UGS6-F1
#
_entry.id   AF-A0A659UGS6-F1
#
_cell.length_a   1.000
_cell.length_b   1.000
_cell.length_c   1.000
_cell.angle_alpha   90.00
_cell.angle_beta   90.00
_cell.angle_gamma   90.00
#
_symmetry.space_group_name_H-M   'P 1'
#
loop_
_entity.id
_entity.type
_entity.pdbx_description
1 polymer ?
#
loop_
_entity_poly.entity_id
_entity_poly.type
_entity_poly.pdbx_seq_one_letter_code
_entity_poly.pdbx_strand_id
1 'polypeptide(L)'
;SAYFPKADPALEGSEVLGSFLAQFYDDKPTPRAILLSQTVEDQELLAEALSTRAGRKVTISVPQRGEKKDLTDNALQNAREALGRRLAETSTQARLLA
;
A
#
# COMPACT_ATOMS: atom_id res chain seq x y z
N SER A 1 2.52 -10.05 4.43
CA SER A 1 2.39 -9.34 5.72
C SER A 1 1.51 -8.12 5.54
N ALA A 2 0.69 -7.77 6.53
CA ALA A 2 -0.11 -6.54 6.54
C ALA A 2 0.70 -5.39 7.16
N TYR A 3 0.55 -4.19 6.62
CA TYR A 3 1.19 -2.97 7.14
C TYR A 3 0.13 -1.96 7.54
N PHE A 4 0.44 -1.17 8.57
CA PHE A 4 -0.45 -0.14 9.08
C PHE A 4 0.32 1.16 9.30
N PRO A 5 0.61 1.91 8.22
CA PRO A 5 1.34 3.16 8.33
C PRO A 5 0.63 4.12 9.27
N LYS A 6 1.42 4.81 10.09
CA LYS A 6 0.92 5.98 10.83
C LYS A 6 0.93 7.16 9.86
N ALA A 7 -0.20 7.82 9.72
CA ALA A 7 -0.34 8.98 8.87
C ALA A 7 -1.10 10.07 9.62
N ASP A 8 -0.93 11.31 9.18
CA ASP A 8 -1.78 12.41 9.62
C ASP A 8 -3.23 12.10 9.21
N PRO A 9 -4.21 12.18 10.13
CA PRO A 9 -5.62 11.97 9.80
C PRO A 9 -6.17 12.89 8.70
N ALA A 10 -5.51 14.01 8.42
CA ALA A 10 -5.88 14.94 7.35
C ALA A 10 -5.53 14.44 5.94
N LEU A 11 -4.63 13.46 5.81
CA LEU A 11 -4.21 12.93 4.51
C LEU A 11 -5.24 11.97 3.92
N GLU A 12 -5.43 12.06 2.60
CA GLU A 12 -6.22 11.09 1.85
C GLU A 12 -5.49 9.73 1.75
N GLY A 13 -6.25 8.65 1.61
CA GLY A 13 -5.68 7.29 1.54
C GLY A 13 -4.72 7.07 0.36
N SER A 14 -4.88 7.82 -0.74
CA SER A 14 -3.98 7.86 -1.89
C SER A 14 -2.62 8.45 -1.53
N GLU A 15 -2.60 9.57 -0.79
CA GLU A 15 -1.39 10.24 -0.32
C GLU A 15 -0.63 9.35 0.68
N VAL A 16 -1.37 8.74 1.61
CA VAL A 16 -0.80 7.79 2.58
C VAL A 16 -0.17 6.59 1.88
N LEU A 17 -0.83 6.03 0.87
CA LEU A 17 -0.30 4.89 0.11
C LEU A 17 0.94 5.29 -0.70
N GLY A 18 0.94 6.43 -1.36
CA GLY A 18 2.11 6.94 -2.11
C GLY A 18 3.33 7.14 -1.21
N SER A 19 3.14 7.83 -0.09
CA SER A 19 4.18 8.04 0.93
C SER A 19 4.70 6.72 1.51
N PHE A 20 3.79 5.79 1.79
CA PHE A 20 4.15 4.46 2.27
C PHE A 20 5.01 3.71 1.25
N LEU A 21 4.67 3.72 -0.04
CA LEU A 21 5.44 3.04 -1.08
C LEU A 21 6.87 3.60 -1.19
N ALA A 22 7.03 4.92 -1.15
CA ALA A 22 8.34 5.57 -1.20
C ALA A 22 9.23 5.13 -0.02
N GLN A 23 8.68 5.16 1.21
CA GLN A 23 9.39 4.74 2.42
C GLN A 23 9.64 3.22 2.43
N PHE A 24 8.66 2.43 1.97
CA PHE A 24 8.73 0.98 1.99
C PHE A 24 9.84 0.42 1.09
N TYR A 25 10.06 1.06 -0.06
CA TYR A 25 11.10 0.69 -1.02
C TYR A 25 12.42 1.44 -0.82
N ASP A 26 12.55 2.24 0.23
CA ASP A 26 13.81 2.88 0.57
C ASP A 26 14.85 1.83 0.97
N ASP A 27 14.50 0.86 1.82
CA ASP A 27 15.42 -0.18 2.30
C ASP A 27 15.22 -1.55 1.63
N LYS A 28 14.35 -1.65 0.62
CA LYS A 28 13.97 -2.93 -0.02
C LYS A 28 14.23 -2.96 -1.52
N PRO A 29 14.57 -4.13 -2.09
CA PRO A 29 14.64 -4.30 -3.53
C PRO A 29 13.32 -3.95 -4.22
N THR A 30 13.33 -2.94 -5.08
CA THR A 30 12.15 -2.56 -5.87
C THR A 30 11.88 -3.59 -6.97
N PRO A 31 10.65 -4.11 -7.15
CA PRO A 31 10.29 -5.00 -8.25
C PRO A 31 10.17 -4.24 -9.58
N ARG A 32 10.11 -4.95 -10.72
CA ARG A 32 9.91 -4.32 -12.03
C ARG A 32 8.49 -3.77 -12.23
N ALA A 33 7.51 -4.35 -11.54
CA ALA A 33 6.11 -3.94 -11.62
C ALA A 33 5.50 -3.94 -10.22
N ILE A 34 4.75 -2.88 -9.92
CA ILE A 34 3.98 -2.70 -8.69
C ILE A 34 2.52 -2.55 -9.11
N LEU A 35 1.65 -3.40 -8.57
CA LEU A 35 0.21 -3.34 -8.82
C LEU A 35 -0.48 -2.73 -7.61
N LEU A 36 -1.29 -1.71 -7.84
CA LEU A 36 -2.05 -1.01 -6.79
C LEU A 36 -3.55 -1.23 -6.97
N SER A 37 -4.29 -1.20 -5.87
CA SER A 37 -5.76 -1.25 -5.87
C SER A 37 -6.41 0.09 -6.23
N GLN A 38 -5.67 1.19 -6.11
CA GLN A 38 -6.10 2.54 -6.46
C GLN A 38 -4.91 3.36 -6.96
N THR A 39 -5.19 4.46 -7.66
CA THR A 39 -4.17 5.44 -8.04
C THR A 39 -3.65 6.16 -6.80
N VAL A 40 -2.39 6.54 -6.84
CA VAL A 40 -1.76 7.43 -5.86
C VAL A 40 -1.42 8.75 -6.53
N GLU A 41 -1.29 9.80 -5.73
CA GLU A 41 -0.78 11.07 -6.21
C GLU A 41 0.65 10.90 -6.75
N ASP A 42 0.98 11.67 -7.80
CA ASP A 42 2.30 11.65 -8.45
C ASP A 42 2.81 10.25 -8.81
N GLN A 43 1.92 9.34 -9.19
CA GLN A 43 2.26 7.93 -9.49
C GLN A 43 3.39 7.80 -10.54
N GLU A 44 3.41 8.67 -11.54
CA GLU A 44 4.45 8.68 -12.57
C GLU A 44 5.81 9.08 -12.00
N LEU A 45 5.85 10.13 -11.18
CA LEU A 45 7.06 10.59 -10.50
C LEU A 45 7.58 9.53 -9.52
N LEU A 46 6.69 8.86 -8.79
CA LEU A 46 7.05 7.75 -7.92
C LEU A 46 7.66 6.59 -8.71
N ALA A 47 7.08 6.23 -9.86
CA ALA A 47 7.62 5.18 -10.72
C ALA A 47 9.01 5.55 -11.29
N GLU A 48 9.23 6.83 -11.63
CA GLU A 48 10.51 7.35 -12.10
C GLU A 48 11.57 7.31 -10.99
N ALA A 49 11.25 7.81 -9.80
CA ALA A 49 12.16 7.81 -8.65
C ALA A 49 12.59 6.38 -8.28
N LEU A 50 11.63 5.46 -8.24
CA LEU A 50 11.88 4.04 -8.00
C LEU A 50 12.71 3.40 -9.11
N SER A 51 12.48 3.77 -10.37
CA SER A 51 13.27 3.27 -11.51
C SER A 51 14.73 3.71 -11.42
N THR A 52 14.96 5.00 -11.13
CA THR A 52 16.28 5.59 -10.95
C THR A 52 17.03 4.89 -9.83
N ARG A 53 16.38 4.71 -8.66
CA ARG A 53 16.96 3.98 -7.52
C ARG A 53 17.31 2.54 -7.88
N ALA A 54 16.41 1.84 -8.57
CA ALA A 54 16.58 0.42 -8.90
C ALA A 54 17.55 0.16 -10.06
N GLY A 55 18.00 1.20 -10.78
CA GLY A 55 18.83 1.09 -11.98
C GLY A 55 18.12 0.38 -13.15
N ARG A 56 16.78 0.34 -13.15
CA ARG A 56 15.97 -0.33 -14.18
C ARG A 56 14.56 0.23 -14.22
N LYS A 57 13.86 0.04 -15.33
CA LYS A 57 12.44 0.42 -15.46
C LYS A 57 11.58 -0.28 -14.41
N VAL A 58 10.87 0.53 -13.63
CA VAL A 58 9.80 0.15 -12.70
C VAL A 58 8.50 0.75 -13.22
N THR A 59 7.44 -0.05 -13.28
CA THR A 59 6.10 0.41 -13.65
C THR A 59 5.14 0.27 -12.48
N ILE A 60 4.36 1.31 -12.21
CA ILE A 60 3.24 1.26 -11.27
C ILE A 60 1.95 1.25 -12.08
N SER A 61 1.01 0.36 -11.77
CA SER A 61 -0.27 0.32 -12.46
C SER A 61 -1.43 -0.08 -11.55
N VAL A 62 -2.62 0.39 -11.94
CA VAL A 62 -3.90 0.04 -11.31
C VAL A 62 -4.67 -0.80 -12.32
N PRO A 63 -4.53 -2.14 -12.31
CA PRO A 63 -5.25 -2.99 -13.24
C PRO A 63 -6.76 -2.78 -13.08
N GLN A 64 -7.50 -2.90 -14.19
CA GLN A 64 -8.96 -2.68 -14.21
C GLN A 64 -9.76 -3.94 -14.53
N ARG A 65 -9.12 -4.97 -15.12
CA ARG A 65 -9.73 -6.24 -15.50
C ARG A 65 -8.68 -7.36 -15.65
N GLY A 66 -9.15 -8.60 -15.66
CA GLY A 66 -8.33 -9.81 -15.84
C GLY A 66 -7.51 -10.18 -14.61
N GLU A 67 -6.60 -11.14 -14.76
CA GLU A 67 -5.88 -11.77 -13.62
C GLU A 67 -5.17 -10.77 -12.69
N LYS A 68 -4.58 -9.70 -13.24
CA LYS A 68 -3.93 -8.66 -12.42
C LYS A 68 -4.92 -7.90 -11.55
N LYS A 69 -6.15 -7.68 -12.01
CA LYS A 69 -7.23 -7.07 -11.23
C LYS A 69 -7.65 -8.01 -10.10
N ASP A 70 -7.81 -9.29 -10.40
CA ASP A 70 -8.17 -10.30 -9.40
C ASP A 70 -7.10 -10.37 -8.29
N LEU A 71 -5.82 -10.26 -8.64
CA LEU A 71 -4.74 -10.16 -7.66
C LEU A 71 -4.87 -8.94 -6.74
N THR A 72 -5.13 -7.75 -7.30
CA THR A 72 -5.31 -6.53 -6.49
C THR A 72 -6.59 -6.57 -5.64
N ASP A 73 -7.66 -7.21 -6.12
CA ASP A 73 -8.90 -7.36 -5.36
C ASP A 73 -8.73 -8.31 -4.18
N ASN A 74 -8.04 -9.43 -4.39
CA ASN A 74 -7.67 -10.34 -3.31
C ASN A 74 -6.77 -9.65 -2.28
N ALA A 75 -5.79 -8.85 -2.73
CA ALA A 75 -4.93 -8.06 -1.83
C ALA A 75 -5.75 -7.04 -1.01
N LEU A 76 -6.72 -6.37 -1.63
CA LEU A 76 -7.60 -5.42 -0.97
C LEU A 76 -8.52 -6.12 0.07
N GLN A 77 -9.06 -7.28 -0.28
CA GLN A 77 -9.86 -8.10 0.65
C GLN A 77 -9.01 -8.52 1.87
N ASN A 78 -7.79 -9.01 1.63
CA ASN A 78 -6.85 -9.36 2.69
C ASN A 78 -6.51 -8.16 3.59
N ALA A 79 -6.37 -6.97 3.01
CA ALA A 79 -6.13 -5.74 3.76
C ALA A 79 -7.31 -5.38 4.67
N ARG A 80 -8.55 -5.51 4.17
CA ARG A 80 -9.78 -5.29 4.96
C ARG A 80 -9.88 -6.26 6.13
N GLU A 81 -9.62 -7.54 5.90
CA GLU A 81 -9.65 -8.56 6.95
C GLU A 81 -8.57 -8.33 8.01
N ALA A 82 -7.35 -7.97 7.59
CA ALA A 82 -6.27 -7.65 8.52
C ALA A 82 -6.60 -6.41 9.36
N LEU A 83 -7.22 -5.38 8.77
CA LEU A 83 -7.69 -4.20 9.50
C LEU A 83 -8.79 -4.56 10.50
N GLY A 84 -9.78 -5.37 10.10
CA GLY A 84 -10.84 -5.84 10.97
C GLY A 84 -10.31 -6.59 12.19
N ARG A 85 -9.36 -7.52 11.99
CA ARG A 85 -8.68 -8.22 13.09
C ARG A 85 -7.98 -7.27 14.05
N ARG A 86 -7.21 -6.31 13.52
CA ARG A 86 -6.48 -5.33 14.35
C ARG A 86 -7.40 -4.45 15.19
N LEU A 87 -8.52 -4.01 14.63
CA LEU A 87 -9.51 -3.20 15.35
C LEU A 87 -10.20 -4.02 16.46
N ALA A 88 -10.53 -5.29 16.19
CA ALA A 88 -11.09 -6.19 17.19
C ALA A 88 -10.14 -6.47 18.35
N GLU A 89 -8.85 -6.69 18.07
CA GLU A 89 -7.82 -6.86 19.10
C GLU A 89 -7.63 -5.60 19.95
N THR A 90 -7.55 -4.43 19.31
CA THR A 90 -7.35 -3.14 20.01
C THR A 90 -8.53 -2.80 20.91
N SER A 91 -9.76 -3.01 20.42
CA SER A 91 -10.98 -2.78 21.22
C SER A 91 -11.13 -3.73 22.40
N THR A 92 -10.68 -4.99 22.25
CA THR A 92 -10.67 -5.98 23.33
C THR A 92 -9.65 -5.61 24.41
N GLN A 93 -8.45 -5.16 24.03
CA GLN A 93 -7.44 -4.66 24.98
C GLN A 93 -7.91 -3.43 25.75
N ALA A 94 -8.56 -2.47 25.09
CA ALA A 94 -9.08 -1.27 25.75
C ALA A 94 -10.14 -1.59 26.82
N ARG A 95 -10.94 -2.63 26.62
CA ARG A 95 -12.00 -3.06 27.56
C ARG A 95 -11.45 -3.84 28.77
N LEU A 96 -10.30 -4.49 28.64
CA LEU A 96 -9.66 -5.24 29.75
C LEU A 96 -8.81 -4.35 30.68
N LEU A 97 -8.47 -3.14 30.23
CA LEU A 97 -7.69 -2.15 30.98
C LEU A 97 -8.55 -1.03 31.61
N ALA A 98 -9.87 -1.11 31.46
CA ALA A 98 -10.87 -0.22 32.05
C ALA A 98 -11.57 -0.89 33.23
#